data_AF-A0A3A4RQ51-F1
#
_entry.id   AF-A0A3A4RQ51-F1
#
_cell.length_a   1.000
_cell.length_b   1.000
_cell.length_c   1.000
_cell.angle_alpha   90.00
_cell.angle_beta   90.00
_cell.angle_gamma   90.00
#
_symmetry.space_group_name_H-M   'P 1'
#
loop_
_entity.id
_entity.type
_entity.pdbx_description
1 polymer ?
#
loop_
_entity_poly.entity_id
_entity_poly.type
_entity_poly.pdbx_seq_one_letter_code
_entity_poly.pdbx_strand_id
1 'polypeptide(L)'
;MATGWEQVDGSWYYLNDNGSMETGWLQNNGSWYYLNSNGSMKANQWFQVGSKWYYVNASGELAINTSIDGYRVNDNGEWVR
;
A
#
# COMPACT_ATOMS: atom_id res chain seq x y z
N MET A 1 20.65 8.89 -9.77
CA MET A 1 19.92 8.28 -8.64
C MET A 1 18.59 7.79 -9.17
N ALA A 2 18.16 6.61 -8.79
CA ALA A 2 16.81 6.13 -9.07
C ALA A 2 15.82 6.82 -8.13
N THR A 3 14.65 7.21 -8.65
CA THR A 3 13.55 7.84 -7.91
C THR A 3 12.24 7.25 -8.40
N GLY A 4 11.20 7.31 -7.57
CA GLY A 4 9.90 6.71 -7.84
C GLY A 4 9.86 5.21 -7.60
N TRP A 5 8.95 4.53 -8.28
CA TRP A 5 8.75 3.09 -8.16
C TRP A 5 9.90 2.31 -8.79
N GLU A 6 10.48 1.39 -8.01
CA GLU A 6 11.57 0.52 -8.42
C GLU A 6 11.23 -0.93 -8.05
N GLN A 7 11.46 -1.88 -8.96
CA GLN A 7 11.25 -3.29 -8.69
C GLN A 7 12.59 -4.01 -8.49
N VAL A 8 12.78 -4.60 -7.31
CA VAL A 8 13.99 -5.34 -6.94
C VAL A 8 13.59 -6.72 -6.44
N ASP A 9 14.15 -7.77 -7.05
CA ASP A 9 13.89 -9.18 -6.72
C ASP A 9 12.38 -9.53 -6.63
N GLY A 10 11.60 -8.96 -7.55
CA GLY A 10 10.15 -9.18 -7.64
C GLY A 10 9.31 -8.37 -6.64
N SER A 11 9.92 -7.60 -5.75
CA SER A 11 9.23 -6.69 -4.83
C SER A 11 9.32 -5.24 -5.30
N TRP A 12 8.24 -4.48 -5.12
CA TRP A 12 8.23 -3.04 -5.41
C TRP A 12 8.67 -2.23 -4.21
N TYR A 13 9.40 -1.15 -4.48
CA TYR A 13 9.90 -0.16 -3.53
C TYR A 13 9.63 1.22 -4.10
N TYR A 14 9.60 2.23 -3.24
CA TYR A 14 9.50 3.62 -3.67
C TYR A 14 10.68 4.44 -3.14
N LEU A 15 11.38 5.12 -4.05
CA LEU A 15 12.54 5.95 -3.74
C LEU A 15 12.17 7.43 -3.86
N ASN A 16 12.44 8.18 -2.81
CA ASN A 16 12.30 9.63 -2.77
C ASN A 16 13.31 10.34 -3.68
N ASP A 17 13.09 11.62 -3.93
CA ASP A 17 13.98 12.47 -4.75
C ASP A 17 15.42 12.52 -4.23
N ASN A 18 15.60 12.36 -2.91
CA ASN A 18 16.91 12.28 -2.27
C ASN A 18 17.52 10.86 -2.28
N GLY A 19 16.88 9.89 -2.92
CA GLY A 19 17.29 8.48 -3.02
C GLY A 19 17.02 7.65 -1.77
N SER A 20 16.36 8.21 -0.75
CA SER A 20 15.91 7.42 0.41
C SER A 20 14.70 6.56 0.07
N MET A 21 14.59 5.41 0.71
CA MET A 21 13.49 4.48 0.51
C MET A 21 12.32 4.83 1.44
N GLU A 22 11.12 4.91 0.87
CA GLU A 22 9.90 5.14 1.63
C GLU A 22 9.42 3.89 2.39
N THR A 23 8.73 4.11 3.51
CA THR A 23 8.12 3.06 4.34
C THR A 23 6.78 3.55 4.88
N GLY A 24 5.86 2.63 5.18
CA GLY A 24 4.52 2.97 5.66
C GLY A 24 3.59 3.43 4.53
N TRP A 25 2.68 4.36 4.86
CA TRP A 25 1.67 4.85 3.92
C TRP A 25 2.28 5.77 2.87
N LEU A 26 2.07 5.45 1.60
CA LEU A 26 2.48 6.24 0.45
C LEU A 26 1.26 6.61 -0.39
N GLN A 27 1.08 7.89 -0.70
CA GLN A 27 0.13 8.33 -1.71
C GLN A 27 0.86 8.64 -3.01
N ASN A 28 0.52 7.96 -4.10
CA ASN A 28 1.11 8.18 -5.41
C ASN A 28 0.03 8.11 -6.50
N ASN A 29 -0.02 9.13 -7.35
CA ASN A 29 -1.00 9.23 -8.46
C ASN A 29 -2.47 9.02 -8.05
N GLY A 30 -2.86 9.48 -6.86
CA GLY A 30 -4.23 9.39 -6.36
C GLY A 30 -4.59 8.06 -5.70
N SER A 31 -3.71 7.05 -5.77
CA SER A 31 -3.85 5.77 -5.05
C SER A 31 -3.00 5.78 -3.78
N TRP A 32 -3.45 5.04 -2.77
CA TRP A 32 -2.68 4.77 -1.55
C TRP A 32 -2.02 3.40 -1.64
N TYR A 33 -0.83 3.28 -1.07
CA TYR A 33 -0.01 2.08 -1.00
C TYR A 33 0.55 1.93 0.40
N TYR A 34 0.93 0.71 0.78
CA TYR A 34 1.60 0.44 2.05
C TYR A 34 2.93 -0.28 1.84
N LEU A 35 4.02 0.36 2.24
CA LEU A 35 5.37 -0.15 2.22
C LEU A 35 5.71 -0.72 3.60
N ASN A 36 6.22 -1.95 3.65
CA ASN A 36 6.69 -2.57 4.90
C ASN A 36 7.88 -1.78 5.49
N SER A 37 8.31 -2.13 6.69
CA SER A 37 9.47 -1.49 7.33
C SER A 37 10.80 -1.68 6.59
N ASN A 38 10.89 -2.73 5.77
CA ASN A 38 12.02 -2.96 4.85
C ASN A 38 11.80 -2.30 3.47
N GLY A 39 10.74 -1.50 3.31
CA GLY A 39 10.37 -0.76 2.10
C GLY A 39 9.62 -1.55 1.04
N SER A 40 9.45 -2.88 1.20
CA SER A 40 8.75 -3.66 0.19
C SER A 40 7.25 -3.37 0.21
N MET A 41 6.63 -3.21 -0.96
CA MET A 41 5.20 -2.95 -1.10
C MET A 41 4.36 -4.18 -0.77
N LYS A 42 3.30 -3.98 0.01
CA LYS A 42 2.24 -4.98 0.16
C LYS A 42 1.39 -5.03 -1.11
N ALA A 43 1.07 -6.23 -1.56
CA ALA A 43 0.18 -6.46 -2.70
C ALA A 43 -0.70 -7.70 -2.47
N ASN A 44 -1.91 -7.65 -3.02
CA ASN A 44 -2.91 -8.71 -3.05
C ASN A 44 -3.17 -9.36 -1.68
N GLN A 45 -3.39 -8.55 -0.64
CA GLN A 45 -3.53 -9.07 0.72
C GLN A 45 -4.29 -8.11 1.65
N TRP A 46 -4.94 -8.70 2.65
CA TRP A 46 -5.36 -8.00 3.86
C TRP A 46 -4.17 -7.80 4.79
N PHE A 47 -4.11 -6.65 5.45
CA PHE A 47 -3.12 -6.36 6.49
C PHE A 47 -3.68 -5.43 7.55
N GLN A 48 -3.03 -5.41 8.71
CA GLN A 48 -3.44 -4.61 9.85
C GLN A 48 -2.41 -3.51 10.14
N VAL A 49 -2.89 -2.30 10.41
CA VAL A 49 -2.10 -1.18 10.92
C VAL A 49 -2.78 -0.66 12.18
N GLY A 50 -2.11 -0.79 13.33
CA GLY A 50 -2.75 -0.58 14.62
C GLY A 50 -3.90 -1.58 14.85
N SER A 51 -5.10 -1.07 15.11
CA SER A 51 -6.31 -1.90 15.28
C SER A 51 -7.19 -1.99 14.03
N LYS A 52 -6.74 -1.42 12.90
CA LYS A 52 -7.54 -1.26 11.68
C LYS A 52 -7.06 -2.20 10.58
N TRP A 53 -7.98 -2.75 9.81
CA TRP A 53 -7.70 -3.65 8.69
C TRP A 53 -7.85 -2.93 7.36
N TYR A 54 -6.97 -3.25 6.43
CA TYR A 54 -6.88 -2.66 5.10
C TYR A 54 -6.62 -3.75 4.07
N TYR A 55 -7.04 -3.52 2.82
CA TYR A 55 -6.77 -4.42 1.71
C TYR A 55 -6.11 -3.69 0.56
N VAL A 56 -5.06 -4.27 -0.01
CA VAL A 56 -4.42 -3.79 -1.23
C VAL A 56 -4.59 -4.81 -2.36
N ASN A 57 -4.88 -4.32 -3.57
CA ASN A 57 -5.05 -5.15 -4.76
C ASN A 57 -3.69 -5.71 -5.27
N ALA A 58 -3.70 -6.45 -6.38
CA ALA A 58 -2.50 -7.02 -6.97
C ALA A 58 -1.46 -5.98 -7.44
N SER A 59 -1.89 -4.75 -7.72
CA SER A 59 -1.02 -3.61 -8.02
C SER A 59 -0.53 -2.87 -6.76
N GLY A 60 -0.94 -3.30 -5.56
CA GLY A 60 -0.60 -2.66 -4.29
C GLY A 60 -1.49 -1.48 -3.92
N GLU A 61 -2.50 -1.15 -4.73
CA GLU A 61 -3.38 -0.03 -4.47
C GLU A 61 -4.41 -0.37 -3.39
N LEU A 62 -4.58 0.54 -2.45
CA LEU A 62 -5.54 0.43 -1.36
C LEU A 62 -6.97 0.43 -1.91
N ALA A 63 -7.74 -0.59 -1.51
CA ALA A 63 -9.17 -0.63 -1.75
C ALA A 63 -9.87 0.41 -0.86
N ILE A 64 -10.65 1.31 -1.46
CA ILE A 64 -11.46 2.32 -0.77
C ILE A 64 -12.90 2.29 -1.29
N ASN A 65 -13.87 2.59 -0.42
CA ASN A 65 -15.31 2.66 -0.75
C ASN A 65 -15.84 1.44 -1.54
N THR A 66 -15.37 0.24 -1.20
CA THR A 66 -15.73 -0.99 -1.91
C THR A 66 -15.92 -2.16 -0.93
N SER A 67 -16.26 -3.33 -1.46
CA SER A 67 -16.34 -4.59 -0.70
C SER A 67 -15.34 -5.60 -1.26
N ILE A 68 -14.56 -6.21 -0.38
CA ILE A 68 -13.58 -7.25 -0.70
C ILE A 68 -14.03 -8.52 0.03
N ASP A 69 -14.39 -9.57 -0.69
CA ASP A 69 -14.89 -10.84 -0.12
C ASP A 69 -16.04 -10.69 0.89
N GLY A 70 -16.92 -9.70 0.66
CA GLY A 70 -18.04 -9.39 1.55
C GLY A 70 -17.70 -8.46 2.73
N TYR A 71 -16.44 -8.05 2.89
CA TYR A 71 -16.00 -7.07 3.88
C TYR A 71 -15.96 -5.67 3.28
N ARG A 72 -16.74 -4.74 3.86
CA ARG A 72 -16.81 -3.35 3.37
C ARG A 72 -15.65 -2.52 3.92
N VAL A 73 -14.96 -1.79 3.06
CA VAL A 73 -13.96 -0.78 3.42
C VAL A 73 -14.49 0.62 3.17
N ASN A 74 -14.19 1.57 4.07
CA ASN A 74 -14.63 2.96 3.95
C ASN A 74 -13.74 3.77 2.98
N ASP A 75 -13.92 5.09 2.96
CA ASP A 75 -13.18 6.05 2.15
C ASP A 75 -11.68 6.14 2.51
N ASN A 76 -11.32 5.78 3.75
CA ASN A 76 -9.94 5.64 4.21
C ASN A 76 -9.37 4.21 3.99
N GLY A 77 -10.13 3.33 3.35
CA GLY A 77 -9.77 1.92 3.12
C GLY A 77 -9.83 1.05 4.37
N GLU A 78 -10.40 1.56 5.46
CA GLU A 78 -10.53 0.84 6.72
C GLU A 78 -11.71 -0.10 6.63
N TRP A 79 -11.49 -1.38 6.95
CA TRP A 79 -12.58 -2.32 7.13
C TRP A 79 -13.53 -1.84 8.23
N VAL A 80 -14.81 -1.79 7.88
CA VAL A 80 -15.90 -1.48 8.79
C VAL A 80 -16.86 -2.66 8.85
N ARG A 81 -17.37 -2.94 10.05
CA ARG A 81 -18.37 -3.99 10.30
C ARG A 81 -19.78 -3.48 10.05
#